data_AF-A0A5E4LKV9-F1
#
_entry.id   AF-A0A5E4LKV9-F1
#
_cell.length_a   1.000
_cell.length_b   1.000
_cell.length_c   1.000
_cell.angle_alpha   90.00
_cell.angle_beta   90.00
_cell.angle_gamma   90.00
#
_symmetry.space_group_name_H-M   'P 1'
#
loop_
_entity.id
_entity.type
_entity.pdbx_description
1 polymer ?
#
loop_
_entity_poly.entity_id
_entity_poly.type
_entity_poly.pdbx_seq_one_letter_code
_entity_poly.pdbx_strand_id
1 'polypeptide(L)'
;MNKYILGFLVLGVILSPLAFATCTDTDGGIVPSIFGITTWYVGLNMYTANDTCFTSAVLSEQYCTGFPFFAHASTNVSCDYRCLSGRCINASESCTDTDGGIVKNVTGTVTKWIGGTPSSYTDYCTGNYTLREYYCNGGYNATSTILNCTGLCSVGKCN
;
A
#
# COMPACT_ATOMS: atom_id res chain seq x y z
N MET A 1 -75.62 0.20 3.33
CA MET A 1 -75.56 1.56 3.90
C MET A 1 -75.62 1.45 5.42
N ASN A 2 -74.52 1.69 6.14
CA ASN A 2 -74.54 2.56 7.34
C ASN A 2 -73.10 2.86 7.78
N LYS A 3 -72.82 4.14 8.04
CA LYS A 3 -71.53 4.68 8.46
C LYS A 3 -71.42 4.60 9.99
N TYR A 4 -70.29 4.13 10.52
CA TYR A 4 -69.82 4.51 11.85
C TYR A 4 -68.32 4.80 11.79
N ILE A 5 -67.99 6.08 11.90
CA ILE A 5 -66.66 6.59 12.23
C ILE A 5 -66.55 6.51 13.76
N LEU A 6 -65.52 5.85 14.27
CA LEU A 6 -65.05 6.03 15.64
C LEU A 6 -63.51 6.02 15.59
N GLY A 7 -62.94 7.18 15.85
CA GLY A 7 -61.50 7.41 15.92
C GLY A 7 -60.93 7.25 17.33
N PHE A 8 -59.61 7.38 17.36
CA PHE A 8 -58.68 7.41 18.51
C PHE A 8 -58.41 6.02 19.13
N LEU A 9 -57.17 5.56 19.30
CA LEU A 9 -55.96 6.26 19.74
C LEU A 9 -54.73 5.58 19.11
N VAL A 10 -53.93 6.30 18.32
CA VAL A 10 -52.57 5.82 17.99
C VAL A 10 -51.75 5.99 19.26
N LEU A 11 -51.58 4.90 20.01
CA LEU A 11 -50.62 4.84 21.10
C LEU A 11 -49.24 5.00 20.46
N GLY A 12 -48.75 6.23 20.42
CA GLY A 12 -47.43 6.59 19.95
C GLY A 12 -46.40 5.89 20.82
N VAL A 13 -45.97 4.71 20.39
CA VAL A 13 -44.64 4.23 20.73
C VAL A 13 -43.71 5.22 20.05
N ILE A 14 -43.22 6.19 20.82
CA ILE A 14 -42.02 6.91 20.44
C ILE A 14 -40.95 5.82 20.41
N LEU A 15 -40.73 5.18 19.26
CA LEU A 15 -39.45 4.57 19.00
C LEU A 15 -38.49 5.75 19.12
N SER A 16 -37.78 5.84 20.24
CA SER A 16 -36.51 6.53 20.22
C SER A 16 -35.78 6.00 19.00
N PRO A 17 -35.18 6.84 18.15
CA PRO A 17 -34.37 6.33 17.08
C PRO A 17 -33.33 5.45 17.77
N LEU A 18 -33.44 4.12 17.60
CA LEU A 18 -32.37 3.22 18.02
C LEU A 18 -31.11 3.85 17.42
N ALA A 19 -30.13 4.15 18.27
CA ALA A 19 -28.86 4.68 17.83
C ALA A 19 -28.18 3.58 17.00
N PHE A 20 -28.54 3.50 15.72
CA PHE A 20 -27.88 2.62 14.77
C PHE A 20 -26.49 3.19 14.57
N ALA A 21 -25.48 2.54 15.14
CA ALA A 21 -24.10 2.89 14.82
C ALA A 21 -23.87 2.53 13.35
N THR A 22 -23.64 3.54 12.52
CA THR A 22 -23.23 3.36 11.13
C THR A 22 -21.72 3.40 11.05
N CYS A 23 -21.16 2.71 10.06
CA CYS A 23 -19.73 2.70 9.81
C CYS A 23 -19.49 2.59 8.30
N THR A 24 -18.51 3.33 7.81
CA THR A 24 -18.01 3.27 6.44
C THR A 24 -16.51 3.04 6.45
N ASP A 25 -16.04 2.17 5.56
CA ASP A 25 -14.64 1.77 5.45
C ASP A 25 -14.16 1.96 4.02
N THR A 26 -13.03 2.63 3.81
CA THR A 26 -12.61 3.03 2.45
C THR A 26 -11.99 1.91 1.64
N ASP A 27 -11.49 0.85 2.28
CA ASP A 27 -10.92 -0.34 1.65
C ASP A 27 -11.82 -1.58 1.78
N GLY A 28 -12.86 -1.50 2.61
CA GLY A 28 -13.95 -2.47 2.63
C GLY A 28 -13.76 -3.63 3.60
N GLY A 29 -13.05 -3.42 4.71
CA GLY A 29 -12.92 -4.38 5.80
C GLY A 29 -11.46 -4.57 6.18
N ILE A 30 -11.09 -5.82 6.50
CA ILE A 30 -9.68 -6.15 6.78
C ILE A 30 -8.98 -6.37 5.43
N VAL A 31 -8.42 -5.31 4.85
CA VAL A 31 -7.69 -5.29 3.58
C VAL A 31 -6.28 -4.69 3.76
N PRO A 32 -5.34 -5.45 4.36
CA PRO A 32 -4.06 -4.93 4.84
C PRO A 32 -3.17 -4.32 3.77
N SER A 33 -3.37 -4.65 2.49
CA SER A 33 -2.57 -4.14 1.38
C SER A 33 -2.99 -2.74 0.89
N ILE A 34 -4.11 -2.23 1.37
CA ILE A 34 -4.67 -0.92 1.02
C ILE A 34 -4.62 -0.06 2.29
N PHE A 35 -4.52 1.26 2.13
CA PHE A 35 -4.66 2.16 3.27
C PHE A 35 -6.14 2.46 3.47
N GLY A 36 -6.66 2.11 4.63
CA GLY A 36 -8.04 2.29 5.06
C GLY A 36 -8.26 3.48 5.98
N ILE A 37 -9.48 4.02 5.88
CA ILE A 37 -10.07 4.98 6.80
C ILE A 37 -11.47 4.48 7.15
N THR A 38 -11.69 4.23 8.43
CA THR A 38 -13.00 3.93 8.98
C THR A 38 -13.62 5.21 9.57
N THR A 39 -14.87 5.50 9.20
CA THR A 39 -15.69 6.58 9.80
C THR A 39 -16.94 5.96 10.40
N TRP A 40 -17.23 6.21 11.67
CA TRP A 40 -18.41 5.66 12.35
C TRP A 40 -19.11 6.65 13.26
N TYR A 41 -20.38 6.38 13.55
CA TYR A 41 -21.22 7.21 14.39
C TYR A 41 -21.61 6.51 15.69
N VAL A 42 -21.52 7.22 16.81
CA VAL A 42 -22.10 6.80 18.10
C VAL A 42 -23.12 7.86 18.52
N GLY A 43 -24.40 7.56 18.31
CA GLY A 43 -25.46 8.58 18.40
C GLY A 43 -25.28 9.64 17.31
N LEU A 44 -25.09 10.89 17.72
CA LEU A 44 -24.85 12.02 16.80
C LEU A 44 -23.35 12.37 16.62
N ASN A 45 -22.47 11.68 17.34
CA ASN A 45 -21.03 11.95 17.29
C ASN A 45 -20.37 11.12 16.20
N MET A 46 -19.55 11.76 15.37
CA MET A 46 -18.77 11.12 14.31
C MET A 46 -17.33 10.89 14.79
N TYR A 47 -16.79 9.72 14.48
CA TYR A 47 -15.42 9.32 14.79
C TYR A 47 -14.75 8.79 13.54
N THR A 48 -13.43 8.90 13.49
CA THR A 48 -12.61 8.42 12.38
C THR A 48 -11.36 7.75 12.91
N ALA A 49 -10.95 6.66 12.28
CA ALA A 49 -9.67 5.99 12.52
C ALA A 49 -9.12 5.53 11.17
N ASN A 50 -7.81 5.50 11.06
CA ASN A 50 -7.10 5.07 9.87
C ASN A 50 -6.20 3.89 10.19
N ASP A 51 -5.87 3.13 9.16
CA ASP A 51 -4.86 2.10 9.28
C ASP A 51 -3.51 2.73 9.64
N THR A 52 -2.86 2.12 10.61
CA THR A 52 -1.62 2.67 11.17
C THR A 52 -0.60 1.58 11.38
N CYS A 53 0.66 1.88 11.08
CA CYS A 53 1.74 0.98 11.42
C CYS A 53 1.99 1.03 12.92
N PHE A 54 1.52 0.02 13.65
CA PHE A 54 1.78 -0.15 15.07
C PHE A 54 3.27 -0.41 15.32
N THR A 55 3.90 -1.17 14.42
CA THR A 55 5.37 -1.30 14.33
C THR A 55 5.79 -1.32 12.86
N SER A 56 7.09 -1.45 12.58
CA SER A 56 7.59 -1.62 11.22
C SER A 56 7.11 -2.90 10.52
N ALA A 57 6.58 -3.89 11.25
CA ALA A 57 6.11 -5.17 10.70
C ALA A 57 4.65 -5.50 11.05
N VAL A 58 3.96 -4.62 11.78
CA VAL A 58 2.57 -4.85 12.22
C VAL A 58 1.72 -3.66 11.85
N LEU A 59 0.67 -3.93 11.09
CA LEU A 59 -0.41 -3.01 10.75
C LEU A 59 -1.53 -3.13 11.79
N SER A 60 -1.96 -2.01 12.35
CA SER A 60 -3.20 -1.90 13.10
C SER A 60 -4.30 -1.50 12.12
N GLU A 61 -4.98 -2.52 11.59
CA GLU A 61 -6.09 -2.41 10.64
C GLU A 61 -7.33 -1.90 11.36
N GLN A 62 -7.99 -0.88 10.84
CA GLN A 62 -9.29 -0.40 11.30
C GLN A 62 -10.36 -0.90 10.32
N TYR A 63 -11.47 -1.41 10.84
CA TYR A 63 -12.51 -1.93 9.96
C TYR A 63 -13.92 -1.82 10.53
N CYS A 64 -14.91 -1.81 9.63
CA CYS A 64 -16.32 -1.91 10.01
C CYS A 64 -16.72 -3.36 10.33
N THR A 65 -17.38 -3.60 11.47
CA THR A 65 -17.78 -4.96 11.89
C THR A 65 -19.12 -5.44 11.33
N GLY A 66 -19.94 -4.51 10.82
CA GLY A 66 -21.33 -4.79 10.39
C GLY A 66 -22.34 -4.93 11.53
N PHE A 67 -21.94 -4.78 12.80
CA PHE A 67 -22.86 -4.86 13.94
C PHE A 67 -23.36 -3.48 14.39
N PRO A 68 -24.68 -3.30 14.63
CA PRO A 68 -25.29 -2.00 14.93
C PRO A 68 -24.90 -1.39 16.28
N PHE A 69 -24.25 -2.15 17.16
CA PHE A 69 -23.79 -1.70 18.48
C PHE A 69 -22.26 -1.61 18.60
N PHE A 70 -21.52 -2.17 17.63
CA PHE A 70 -20.05 -2.22 17.62
C PHE A 70 -19.52 -1.93 16.23
N ALA A 71 -19.98 -0.84 15.60
CA ALA A 71 -19.80 -0.65 14.17
C ALA A 71 -18.33 -0.58 13.71
N HIS A 72 -17.39 -0.25 14.60
CA HIS A 72 -15.95 -0.18 14.36
C HIS A 72 -15.16 -1.15 15.27
N ALA A 73 -14.11 -1.75 14.72
CA ALA A 73 -13.10 -2.50 15.46
C ALA A 73 -11.71 -2.31 14.84
N SER A 74 -10.69 -2.80 15.55
CA SER A 74 -9.33 -2.88 15.01
C SER A 74 -8.71 -4.25 15.24
N THR A 75 -7.76 -4.62 14.38
CA THR A 75 -6.98 -5.86 14.51
C THR A 75 -5.53 -5.64 14.09
N ASN A 76 -4.61 -6.38 14.70
CA ASN A 76 -3.21 -6.34 14.31
C ASN A 76 -2.94 -7.41 13.26
N VAL A 77 -2.40 -6.99 12.11
CA VAL A 77 -1.99 -7.84 11.01
C VAL A 77 -0.47 -7.77 10.86
N SER A 78 0.19 -8.93 10.86
CA SER A 78 1.60 -9.01 10.52
C SER A 78 1.78 -8.86 9.01
N CYS A 79 2.65 -7.94 8.60
CA CYS A 79 2.99 -7.76 7.20
C CYS A 79 4.11 -8.70 6.78
N ASP A 80 4.04 -9.25 5.58
CA ASP A 80 5.04 -10.19 5.06
C ASP A 80 6.44 -9.55 4.94
N TYR A 81 6.51 -8.29 4.51
CA TYR A 81 7.77 -7.53 4.44
C TYR A 81 7.84 -6.43 5.50
N ARG A 82 6.98 -5.41 5.38
CA ARG A 82 6.90 -4.31 6.35
C ARG A 82 5.57 -3.59 6.28
N CYS A 83 5.22 -2.92 7.36
CA CYS A 83 4.20 -1.89 7.36
C CYS A 83 4.81 -0.56 6.91
N LEU A 84 4.18 0.10 5.94
CA LEU A 84 4.58 1.43 5.49
C LEU A 84 3.35 2.25 5.15
N SER A 85 3.25 3.45 5.72
CA SER A 85 2.18 4.42 5.41
C SER A 85 0.76 3.84 5.59
N GLY A 86 0.57 3.07 6.68
CA GLY A 86 -0.75 2.51 7.03
C GLY A 86 -1.21 1.39 6.09
N ARG A 87 -0.28 0.62 5.51
CA ARG A 87 -0.58 -0.63 4.79
C ARG A 87 0.58 -1.61 4.86
N CYS A 88 0.29 -2.88 4.70
CA CYS A 88 1.25 -3.95 4.49
C CYS A 88 1.79 -3.93 3.05
N ILE A 89 3.11 -4.04 2.94
CA ILE A 89 3.82 -4.29 1.70
C ILE A 89 4.08 -5.79 1.61
N ASN A 90 3.46 -6.46 0.63
CA ASN A 90 3.49 -7.92 0.49
C ASN A 90 4.53 -8.44 -0.52
N ALA A 91 5.18 -7.55 -1.29
CA ALA A 91 6.19 -7.95 -2.27
C ALA A 91 7.60 -7.64 -1.74
N SER A 92 8.44 -8.68 -1.71
CA SER A 92 9.88 -8.58 -1.45
C SER A 92 10.53 -7.58 -2.40
N GLU A 93 11.46 -6.78 -1.90
CA GLU A 93 12.34 -6.03 -2.77
C GLU A 93 13.25 -7.00 -3.52
N SER A 94 13.34 -6.86 -4.83
CA SER A 94 14.25 -7.67 -5.65
C SER A 94 14.94 -6.82 -6.68
N CYS A 95 16.15 -7.20 -7.02
CA CYS A 95 16.97 -6.57 -8.03
C CYS A 95 17.57 -7.67 -8.91
N THR A 96 17.32 -7.59 -10.20
CA THR A 96 17.93 -8.48 -11.20
C THR A 96 18.80 -7.67 -12.14
N ASP A 97 19.95 -8.22 -12.50
CA ASP A 97 20.93 -7.60 -13.36
C ASP A 97 21.24 -8.52 -14.54
N THR A 98 21.18 -8.01 -15.76
CA THR A 98 21.28 -8.86 -16.96
C THR A 98 22.70 -9.33 -17.27
N ASP A 99 23.72 -8.64 -16.76
CA ASP A 99 25.13 -9.04 -16.93
C ASP A 99 25.76 -9.63 -15.65
N GLY A 100 25.03 -9.58 -14.53
CA GLY A 100 25.42 -10.19 -13.27
C GLY A 100 26.35 -9.34 -12.41
N GLY A 101 26.44 -8.03 -12.62
CA GLY A 101 27.05 -7.11 -11.67
C GLY A 101 27.81 -5.97 -12.33
N ILE A 102 29.09 -5.82 -12.02
CA ILE A 102 29.92 -4.74 -12.59
C ILE A 102 30.71 -5.34 -13.76
N VAL A 103 30.14 -5.28 -14.98
CA VAL A 103 30.63 -5.93 -16.21
C VAL A 103 30.72 -4.93 -17.37
N LYS A 104 31.78 -4.11 -17.34
CA LYS A 104 32.02 -3.01 -18.30
C LYS A 104 32.03 -3.33 -19.80
N ASN A 105 32.09 -4.60 -20.22
CA ASN A 105 32.18 -5.02 -21.63
C ASN A 105 30.86 -5.62 -22.17
N VAL A 106 29.81 -5.64 -21.36
CA VAL A 106 28.45 -6.05 -21.71
C VAL A 106 27.54 -4.87 -21.41
N THR A 107 26.48 -4.68 -22.19
CA THR A 107 25.45 -3.70 -21.86
C THR A 107 24.49 -4.35 -20.89
N GLY A 108 24.52 -3.93 -19.63
CA GLY A 108 23.65 -4.38 -18.55
C GLY A 108 22.36 -3.57 -18.43
N THR A 109 21.36 -4.16 -17.80
CA THR A 109 20.14 -3.49 -17.34
C THR A 109 19.73 -4.07 -16.00
N VAL A 110 19.71 -3.22 -14.99
CA VAL A 110 19.17 -3.50 -13.68
C VAL A 110 17.66 -3.30 -13.68
N THR A 111 16.90 -4.28 -13.21
CA THR A 111 15.48 -4.15 -12.89
C THR A 111 15.28 -4.31 -11.38
N LYS A 112 14.82 -3.24 -10.73
CA LYS A 112 14.48 -3.18 -9.30
C LYS A 112 12.97 -3.25 -9.10
N TRP A 113 12.52 -4.08 -8.17
CA TRP A 113 11.13 -4.16 -7.74
C TRP A 113 11.02 -3.67 -6.31
N ILE A 114 10.16 -2.68 -6.06
CA ILE A 114 9.83 -2.21 -4.70
C ILE A 114 8.32 -2.24 -4.58
N GLY A 115 7.80 -3.04 -3.64
CA GLY A 115 6.35 -3.13 -3.41
C GLY A 115 5.56 -3.45 -4.67
N GLY A 116 6.10 -4.32 -5.54
CA GLY A 116 5.47 -4.72 -6.80
C GLY A 116 5.61 -3.71 -7.95
N THR A 117 6.26 -2.57 -7.75
CA THR A 117 6.51 -1.58 -8.80
C THR A 117 7.93 -1.74 -9.36
N PRO A 118 8.10 -2.01 -10.67
CA PRO A 118 9.41 -2.13 -11.29
C PRO A 118 10.02 -0.75 -11.62
N SER A 119 11.35 -0.65 -11.58
CA SER A 119 12.16 0.46 -12.08
C SER A 119 13.39 -0.12 -12.78
N SER A 120 13.75 0.41 -13.94
CA SER A 120 14.85 -0.11 -14.76
C SER A 120 15.96 0.92 -14.97
N TYR A 121 17.21 0.46 -14.98
CA TYR A 121 18.40 1.28 -15.21
C TYR A 121 19.35 0.54 -16.15
N THR A 122 19.59 1.11 -17.34
CA THR A 122 20.47 0.53 -18.36
C THR A 122 21.80 1.26 -18.36
N ASP A 123 22.89 0.51 -18.56
CA ASP A 123 24.22 1.09 -18.66
C ASP A 123 24.33 2.06 -19.82
N TYR A 124 25.08 3.15 -19.60
CA TYR A 124 25.24 4.15 -20.65
C TYR A 124 26.57 4.88 -20.54
N CYS A 125 27.06 5.30 -21.71
CA CYS A 125 28.27 6.09 -21.81
C CYS A 125 27.99 7.53 -21.37
N THR A 126 28.68 7.96 -20.32
CA THR A 126 28.65 9.36 -19.86
C THR A 126 29.64 10.24 -20.64
N GLY A 127 30.54 9.61 -21.39
CA GLY A 127 31.52 10.23 -22.28
C GLY A 127 32.19 9.19 -23.17
N ASN A 128 33.12 9.63 -24.04
CA ASN A 128 33.78 8.74 -25.01
C ASN A 128 34.58 7.60 -24.37
N TYR A 129 35.01 7.75 -23.11
CA TYR A 129 35.83 6.78 -22.40
C TYR A 129 35.31 6.51 -20.99
N THR A 130 34.05 6.85 -20.70
CA THR A 130 33.47 6.71 -19.36
C THR A 130 32.09 6.07 -19.45
N LEU A 131 31.93 4.98 -18.69
CA LEU A 131 30.71 4.19 -18.59
C LEU A 131 30.07 4.44 -17.22
N ARG A 132 28.77 4.73 -17.20
CA ARG A 132 27.96 4.54 -16.00
C ARG A 132 27.41 3.13 -16.02
N GLU A 133 27.87 2.35 -15.05
CA GLU A 133 27.48 0.96 -14.82
C GLU A 133 26.43 0.93 -13.73
N TYR A 134 25.26 0.36 -14.00
CA TYR A 134 24.25 0.03 -13.01
C TYR A 134 24.39 -1.44 -12.60
N TYR A 135 24.27 -1.71 -11.30
CA TYR A 135 24.33 -3.08 -10.81
C TYR A 135 23.45 -3.31 -9.58
N CYS A 136 23.10 -4.57 -9.34
CA CYS A 136 22.40 -4.99 -8.13
C CYS A 136 23.37 -5.21 -6.96
N ASN A 137 23.21 -4.42 -5.90
CA ASN A 137 23.93 -4.59 -4.63
C ASN A 137 23.02 -5.28 -3.60
N GLY A 138 23.45 -6.42 -3.07
CA GLY A 138 22.72 -7.15 -2.04
C GLY A 138 21.40 -7.78 -2.50
N GLY A 139 21.12 -7.87 -3.81
CA GLY A 139 19.94 -8.56 -4.37
C GLY A 139 18.64 -7.76 -4.35
N TYR A 140 18.60 -6.57 -3.75
CA TYR A 140 17.42 -5.70 -3.71
C TYR A 140 17.72 -4.23 -4.04
N ASN A 141 18.98 -3.79 -3.98
CA ASN A 141 19.34 -2.39 -4.19
C ASN A 141 19.97 -2.16 -5.56
N ALA A 142 19.33 -1.38 -6.43
CA ALA A 142 19.95 -0.88 -7.66
C ALA A 142 20.86 0.31 -7.33
N THR A 143 22.11 0.24 -7.76
CA THR A 143 23.11 1.30 -7.57
C THR A 143 23.91 1.51 -8.87
N SER A 144 24.82 2.49 -8.89
CA SER A 144 25.72 2.67 -10.03
C SER A 144 27.14 3.05 -9.63
N THR A 145 28.08 2.81 -10.53
CA THR A 145 29.45 3.30 -10.46
C THR A 145 29.88 3.91 -11.80
N ILE A 146 30.97 4.69 -11.79
CA ILE A 146 31.60 5.22 -13.01
C ILE A 146 32.87 4.42 -13.27
N LEU A 147 33.00 3.89 -14.48
CA LEU A 147 34.16 3.13 -14.93
C LEU A 147 34.84 3.85 -16.10
N ASN A 148 36.17 3.78 -16.14
CA ASN A 148 36.95 4.25 -17.28
C ASN A 148 37.14 3.11 -18.29
N CYS A 149 36.91 3.41 -19.56
CA CYS A 149 37.18 2.52 -20.67
C CYS A 149 38.59 2.75 -21.21
N THR A 150 39.26 1.67 -21.62
CA THR A 150 40.52 1.75 -22.36
C THR A 150 40.29 2.12 -23.83
N GLY A 151 39.20 1.62 -24.42
CA GLY A 151 38.71 2.01 -25.75
C GLY A 151 37.44 2.86 -25.67
N LEU A 152 36.81 3.08 -26.83
CA LEU A 152 35.60 3.89 -26.90
C LEU A 152 34.44 3.21 -26.15
N CYS A 153 33.78 3.98 -25.28
CA CYS A 153 32.47 3.62 -24.76
C CYS A 153 31.43 3.83 -25.86
N SER A 154 30.70 2.77 -26.21
CA SER A 154 29.56 2.89 -27.11
C SER A 154 28.46 1.91 -26.71
N VAL A 155 27.20 2.34 -26.83
CA VAL A 155 26.01 1.52 -26.53
C VAL A 155 26.04 0.93 -25.11
N GLY A 156 26.49 1.71 -24.13
CA GLY A 156 26.50 1.29 -22.72
C GLY A 156 27.51 0.18 -22.40
N LYS A 157 28.63 0.12 -23.12
CA LYS A 157 29.76 -0.78 -22.81
C LYS A 157 31.09 -0.21 -23.31
N CYS A 158 32.18 -0.62 -22.70
CA CYS A 158 33.54 -0.41 -23.16
C CYS A 158 33.92 -1.42 -24.25
N ASN A 159 34.57 -0.94 -25.32
CA ASN A 159 35.15 -1.76 -26.38
C ASN A 159 36.68 -1.81 -26.31
#